data_AF-A0A3D3A7E1-F1
#
_entry.id   AF-A0A3D3A7E1-F1
#
_cell.length_a   1.000
_cell.length_b   1.000
_cell.length_c   1.000
_cell.angle_alpha   90.00
_cell.angle_beta   90.00
_cell.angle_gamma   90.00
#
_symmetry.space_group_name_H-M   'P 1'
#
loop_
_entity.id
_entity.type
_entity.pdbx_description
1 polymer ?
#
loop_
_entity_poly.entity_id
_entity_poly.type
_entity_poly.pdbx_seq_one_letter_code
_entity_poly.pdbx_strand_id
1 'polypeptide(L)'
;MEPLDFPAVQAQLVQCQEILDAARQEGWTDDLVAAFDEATRDLHEGAVVRKALQLPHVTAAPEETQESQEGEPSWDAPPPEPPVNRLLEPEERGDAPAESQVDLLSSIGELTLAEKLALQPLGSVAEGMSILDRAQYTSVLFSGEEEVFSTLLEKLSRASTQEEALAMFQEALAPRGEDKEVEGLKESFARRIMRTFVS
;
A
#
# COMPACT_ATOMS: atom_id res chain seq x y z
N MET A 1 -29.05 13.47 3.70
CA MET A 1 -28.86 12.32 2.81
C MET A 1 -28.86 11.07 3.66
N GLU A 2 -29.64 10.08 3.27
CA GLU A 2 -29.72 8.80 3.96
C GLU A 2 -28.54 7.92 3.51
N PRO A 3 -27.99 7.06 4.39
CA PRO A 3 -26.93 6.13 3.99
C PRO A 3 -27.45 5.20 2.90
N LEU A 4 -26.69 5.05 1.80
CA LEU A 4 -27.00 4.05 0.79
C LEU A 4 -26.90 2.65 1.41
N ASP A 5 -28.02 1.95 1.45
CA ASP A 5 -28.07 0.55 1.85
C ASP A 5 -27.26 -0.32 0.88
N PHE A 6 -26.86 -1.51 1.32
CA PHE A 6 -26.04 -2.42 0.52
C PHE A 6 -26.58 -2.67 -0.91
N PRO A 7 -27.90 -2.87 -1.14
CA PRO A 7 -28.45 -3.02 -2.49
C PRO A 7 -28.31 -1.76 -3.36
N ALA A 8 -28.42 -0.57 -2.76
CA ALA A 8 -28.28 0.69 -3.48
C ALA A 8 -26.83 0.95 -3.90
N VAL A 9 -25.87 0.57 -3.05
CA VAL A 9 -24.44 0.61 -3.40
C VAL A 9 -24.10 -0.35 -4.53
N GLN A 10 -24.67 -1.55 -4.50
CA GLN A 10 -24.50 -2.51 -5.59
C GLN A 10 -25.07 -1.97 -6.91
N ALA A 11 -26.25 -1.35 -6.89
CA ALA A 11 -26.84 -0.72 -8.07
C ALA A 11 -25.94 0.40 -8.63
N GLN A 12 -25.38 1.23 -7.75
CA GLN A 12 -24.47 2.30 -8.16
C GLN A 12 -23.17 1.77 -8.79
N LEU A 13 -22.62 0.68 -8.25
CA LEU A 13 -21.44 0.02 -8.82
C LEU A 13 -21.72 -0.57 -10.21
N VAL A 14 -22.90 -1.16 -10.41
CA VAL A 14 -23.34 -1.64 -11.72
C VAL A 14 -23.47 -0.47 -12.70
N GLN A 15 -24.03 0.66 -12.27
CA GLN A 15 -24.13 1.87 -13.11
C GLN A 15 -22.75 2.41 -13.52
N CYS A 16 -21.79 2.48 -12.60
CA CYS A 16 -20.41 2.84 -12.93
C CYS A 16 -19.79 1.88 -13.96
N GLN A 17 -20.05 0.58 -13.81
CA GLN A 17 -19.56 -0.43 -14.75
C GLN A 17 -20.19 -0.27 -16.14
N GLU A 18 -21.48 0.00 -16.23
CA GLU A 18 -22.18 0.25 -17.50
C GLU A 18 -21.61 1.48 -18.23
N ILE A 19 -21.29 2.56 -17.49
CA ILE A 19 -20.67 3.76 -18.06
C ILE A 19 -19.26 3.45 -18.60
N LEU A 20 -18.46 2.66 -17.86
CA LEU A 20 -17.14 2.23 -18.32
C LEU A 20 -17.22 1.33 -19.57
N ASP A 21 -18.21 0.44 -19.62
CA ASP A 21 -18.42 -0.44 -20.77
C ASP A 21 -18.92 0.34 -21.99
N ALA A 22 -19.75 1.37 -21.81
CA ALA A 22 -20.15 2.31 -22.86
C ALA A 22 -18.95 3.12 -23.37
N ALA A 23 -18.14 3.68 -22.47
CA ALA A 23 -16.93 4.44 -22.83
C ALA A 23 -15.89 3.56 -23.54
N ARG A 24 -15.82 2.27 -23.22
CA ARG A 24 -14.97 1.30 -23.93
C ARG A 24 -15.42 1.04 -25.36
N GLN A 25 -16.72 1.07 -25.63
CA GLN A 25 -17.30 0.80 -26.95
C GLN A 25 -17.32 2.03 -27.85
N GLU A 26 -17.69 3.19 -27.29
CA GLU A 26 -17.97 4.41 -28.05
C GLU A 26 -16.89 5.50 -27.88
N GLY A 27 -15.96 5.30 -26.94
CA GLY A 27 -14.98 6.30 -26.53
C GLY A 27 -15.52 7.22 -25.42
N TRP A 28 -14.63 7.98 -24.78
CA TRP A 28 -15.03 8.96 -23.77
C TRP A 28 -15.65 10.18 -24.42
N THR A 29 -16.93 10.41 -24.13
CA THR A 29 -17.64 11.66 -24.44
C THR A 29 -17.76 12.50 -23.17
N ASP A 30 -17.92 13.81 -23.32
CA ASP A 30 -18.10 14.72 -22.17
C ASP A 30 -19.30 14.32 -21.29
N ASP A 31 -20.36 13.79 -21.90
CA ASP A 31 -21.55 13.29 -21.20
C ASP A 31 -21.23 12.03 -20.36
N LEU A 32 -20.42 11.10 -20.90
CA LEU A 32 -20.01 9.89 -20.18
C LEU A 32 -19.05 10.22 -19.03
N VAL A 33 -18.17 11.20 -19.23
CA VAL A 33 -17.29 11.71 -18.16
C VAL A 33 -18.12 12.31 -17.03
N ALA A 34 -19.07 13.19 -17.35
CA ALA A 34 -19.94 13.81 -16.35
C ALA A 34 -20.78 12.76 -15.60
N ALA A 35 -21.34 11.78 -16.31
CA ALA A 35 -22.12 10.71 -15.71
C ALA A 35 -21.26 9.80 -14.80
N PHE A 36 -20.01 9.52 -15.19
CA PHE A 36 -19.09 8.74 -14.37
C PHE A 36 -18.68 9.49 -13.10
N ASP A 37 -18.38 10.78 -13.21
CA ASP A 37 -18.02 11.64 -12.08
C ASP A 37 -19.18 11.78 -11.09
N GLU A 38 -20.41 11.90 -11.56
CA GLU A 38 -21.60 11.91 -10.71
C GLU A 38 -21.81 10.57 -10.02
N ALA A 39 -21.75 9.46 -10.77
CA ALA A 39 -21.97 8.13 -10.21
C ALA A 39 -20.92 7.75 -9.14
N THR A 40 -19.66 8.14 -9.34
CA THR A 40 -18.58 7.92 -8.39
C THR A 40 -18.64 8.85 -7.19
N ARG A 41 -19.12 10.08 -7.35
CA ARG A 41 -19.38 11.01 -6.24
C ARG A 41 -20.43 10.45 -5.30
N ASP A 42 -21.56 9.98 -5.82
CA ASP A 42 -22.64 9.41 -5.01
C ASP A 42 -22.18 8.18 -4.22
N LEU A 43 -21.35 7.33 -4.85
CA LEU A 43 -20.74 6.17 -4.19
C LEU A 43 -19.80 6.60 -3.05
N HIS A 44 -18.98 7.62 -3.29
CA HIS A 44 -18.06 8.16 -2.29
C HIS A 44 -18.82 8.79 -1.12
N GLU A 45 -19.81 9.62 -1.39
CA GLU A 45 -20.65 10.26 -0.37
C GLU A 45 -21.38 9.22 0.49
N GLY A 46 -21.95 8.17 -0.13
CA GLY A 46 -22.55 7.05 0.60
C GLY A 46 -21.55 6.27 1.47
N ALA A 47 -20.30 6.14 1.04
CA ALA A 47 -19.24 5.52 1.84
C ALA A 47 -18.80 6.40 3.02
N VAL A 48 -18.68 7.72 2.80
CA VAL A 48 -18.34 8.71 3.84
C VAL A 48 -19.42 8.75 4.92
N VAL A 49 -20.70 8.78 4.53
CA VAL A 49 -21.84 8.79 5.49
C VAL A 49 -21.87 7.51 6.32
N ARG A 50 -21.66 6.33 5.71
CA ARG A 50 -21.59 5.06 6.47
C ARG A 50 -20.40 5.04 7.43
N LYS A 51 -19.24 5.54 7.02
CA LYS A 51 -18.06 5.66 7.89
C LYS A 51 -18.30 6.66 9.03
N ALA A 52 -18.98 7.77 8.78
CA ALA A 52 -19.38 8.75 9.78
C ALA A 52 -20.37 8.18 10.81
N LEU A 53 -21.30 7.32 10.39
CA LEU A 53 -22.25 6.66 11.29
C LEU A 53 -21.64 5.48 12.07
N GLN A 54 -20.59 4.86 11.54
CA GLN A 54 -19.86 3.76 12.20
C GLN A 54 -18.72 4.26 13.11
N LEU A 55 -18.42 5.56 13.12
CA LEU A 55 -17.48 6.16 14.07
C LEU A 55 -18.08 6.05 15.48
N PRO A 56 -17.43 5.34 16.42
CA PRO A 56 -17.90 5.26 17.79
C PRO A 56 -17.90 6.65 18.40
N HIS A 57 -18.98 6.98 19.10
CA HIS A 57 -19.12 8.18 19.91
C HIS A 57 -18.05 8.14 21.02
N VAL A 58 -16.87 8.70 20.75
CA VAL A 58 -15.82 8.89 21.77
C VAL A 58 -16.25 10.05 22.66
N THR A 59 -17.17 9.76 23.58
CA THR A 59 -17.40 10.57 24.77
C THR A 59 -17.69 9.67 25.95
N ALA A 60 -16.75 9.70 26.90
CA ALA A 60 -16.82 9.26 28.29
C ALA A 60 -16.82 7.75 28.57
N ALA A 61 -15.65 7.25 28.99
CA ALA A 61 -15.57 6.27 30.09
C ALA A 61 -15.79 7.03 31.43
N PRO A 62 -16.31 6.40 32.51
CA PRO A 62 -15.54 5.36 33.23
C PRO A 62 -16.35 4.14 33.78
N GLU A 63 -15.57 3.07 33.99
CA GLU A 63 -15.60 2.01 35.02
C GLU A 63 -16.84 1.16 35.36
N GLU A 64 -16.57 -0.17 35.32
CA GLU A 64 -16.92 -1.26 36.24
C GLU A 64 -18.38 -1.52 36.66
N THR A 65 -18.87 -2.75 36.42
CA THR A 65 -19.09 -3.80 37.46
C THR A 65 -19.58 -5.11 36.81
N GLN A 66 -19.08 -6.23 37.34
CA GLN A 66 -19.28 -7.64 37.01
C GLN A 66 -20.69 -8.19 37.33
N GLU A 67 -21.06 -9.31 36.68
CA GLU A 67 -21.48 -10.60 37.31
C GLU A 67 -21.78 -11.62 36.18
N SER A 68 -20.94 -12.63 35.96
CA SER A 68 -20.89 -13.94 36.64
C SER A 68 -21.92 -14.95 36.12
N GLN A 69 -21.46 -15.93 35.34
CA GLN A 69 -21.91 -17.32 35.49
C GLN A 69 -20.73 -18.26 35.25
N GLU A 70 -20.27 -18.81 36.38
CA GLU A 70 -19.27 -19.86 36.50
C GLU A 70 -19.81 -21.19 35.98
N GLY A 71 -18.96 -21.92 35.25
CA GLY A 71 -19.07 -23.35 34.99
C GLY A 71 -17.66 -23.93 34.96
N GLU A 72 -17.31 -24.72 35.97
CA GLU A 72 -15.98 -25.28 36.25
C GLU A 72 -15.37 -26.14 35.12
N PRO A 73 -14.03 -26.32 35.10
CA PRO A 73 -13.30 -26.95 34.00
C PRO A 73 -13.22 -28.48 34.16
N SER A 74 -13.75 -29.24 33.19
CA SER A 74 -13.51 -30.68 33.07
C SER A 74 -12.25 -30.93 32.23
N TRP A 75 -11.17 -31.34 32.89
CA TRP A 75 -9.88 -31.74 32.30
C TRP A 75 -9.80 -33.24 32.04
N ASP A 76 -10.68 -33.79 31.20
CA ASP A 76 -10.51 -35.17 30.71
C ASP A 76 -11.18 -35.38 29.34
N ALA A 77 -10.46 -35.01 28.28
CA ALA A 77 -10.71 -35.50 26.93
C ALA A 77 -9.44 -35.37 26.08
N PRO A 78 -8.99 -36.43 25.36
CA PRO A 78 -7.83 -36.35 24.49
C PRO A 78 -8.07 -35.37 23.32
N PRO A 79 -7.01 -34.73 22.79
CA PRO A 79 -7.15 -33.68 21.78
C PRO A 79 -7.83 -34.23 20.50
N PRO A 80 -8.79 -33.51 19.92
CA PRO A 80 -9.37 -33.87 18.63
C PRO A 80 -8.30 -33.77 17.54
N GLU A 81 -8.19 -34.83 16.74
CA GLU A 81 -7.28 -34.92 15.60
C GLU A 81 -7.50 -33.77 14.59
N PRO A 82 -6.44 -33.28 13.93
CA PRO A 82 -6.57 -32.22 12.94
C PRO A 82 -7.44 -32.67 11.76
N PRO A 83 -8.26 -31.78 11.17
CA PRO A 83 -9.15 -32.15 10.07
C PRO A 83 -8.31 -32.63 8.89
N VAL A 84 -8.42 -33.92 8.58
CA VAL A 84 -7.84 -34.54 7.39
C VAL A 84 -8.56 -33.95 6.18
N ASN A 85 -7.87 -33.13 5.39
CA ASN A 85 -8.34 -32.67 4.07
C ASN A 85 -8.68 -33.91 3.22
N ARG A 86 -9.97 -34.23 3.16
CA ARG A 86 -10.51 -35.44 2.52
C ARG A 86 -10.62 -35.29 0.99
N LEU A 87 -9.62 -34.63 0.38
CA LEU A 87 -9.59 -34.23 -1.03
C LEU A 87 -8.35 -34.76 -1.78
N LEU A 88 -7.60 -35.70 -1.20
CA LEU A 88 -6.54 -36.41 -1.91
C LEU A 88 -6.88 -37.90 -1.95
N GLU A 89 -7.58 -38.30 -3.01
CA GLU A 89 -7.58 -39.70 -3.45
C GLU A 89 -6.19 -40.05 -4.00
N PRO A 90 -5.53 -41.13 -3.54
CA PRO A 90 -4.21 -41.51 -3.99
C PRO A 90 -4.32 -42.52 -5.12
N GLU A 91 -4.86 -42.15 -6.29
CA GLU A 91 -4.69 -42.92 -7.52
C GLU A 91 -4.76 -41.99 -8.74
N GLU A 92 -3.59 -41.62 -9.29
CA GLU A 92 -3.29 -41.94 -10.69
C GLU A 92 -1.81 -41.70 -10.98
N ARG A 93 -1.14 -42.81 -11.24
CA ARG A 93 0.20 -42.92 -11.80
C ARG A 93 0.11 -42.55 -13.29
N GLY A 94 0.16 -41.26 -13.59
CA GLY A 94 0.32 -40.74 -14.95
C GLY A 94 1.78 -40.44 -15.24
N ASP A 95 2.34 -41.18 -16.19
CA ASP A 95 3.66 -40.99 -16.81
C ASP A 95 3.80 -39.56 -17.37
N ALA A 96 4.77 -38.78 -16.88
CA ALA A 96 5.12 -37.48 -17.44
C ALA A 96 6.62 -37.50 -17.83
N PRO A 97 6.97 -37.22 -19.09
CA PRO A 97 8.35 -37.22 -19.53
C PRO A 97 9.13 -36.12 -18.81
N ALA A 98 10.39 -36.42 -18.51
CA ALA A 98 11.35 -35.52 -17.88
C ALA A 98 11.63 -34.31 -18.79
N GLU A 99 10.76 -33.31 -18.75
CA GLU A 99 10.99 -32.02 -19.38
C GLU A 99 11.65 -31.09 -18.35
N SER A 100 12.92 -30.78 -18.62
CA SER A 100 13.62 -29.61 -18.14
C SER A 100 13.46 -29.29 -16.64
N GLN A 101 14.19 -30.01 -15.79
CA GLN A 101 14.71 -29.36 -14.58
C GLN A 101 15.64 -28.23 -15.06
N VAL A 102 15.06 -27.07 -15.33
CA VAL A 102 15.77 -25.80 -15.40
C VAL A 102 16.46 -25.66 -14.06
N ASP A 103 17.78 -25.58 -14.11
CA ASP A 103 18.67 -25.55 -12.96
C ASP A 103 18.35 -24.34 -12.06
N LEU A 104 17.46 -24.54 -11.09
CA LEU A 104 17.02 -23.52 -10.12
C LEU A 104 18.18 -22.96 -9.29
N LEU A 105 19.34 -23.63 -9.28
CA LEU A 105 20.55 -23.16 -8.63
C LEU A 105 21.25 -22.06 -9.43
N SER A 106 21.08 -22.03 -10.75
CA SER A 106 21.58 -20.95 -11.62
C SER A 106 20.76 -19.64 -11.47
N SER A 107 19.50 -19.72 -11.05
CA SER A 107 18.65 -18.54 -10.76
C SER A 107 18.85 -17.94 -9.37
N ILE A 108 19.66 -18.53 -8.49
CA ILE A 108 19.94 -17.96 -7.14
C ILE A 108 20.75 -16.65 -7.24
N GLY A 109 21.44 -16.41 -8.36
CA GLY A 109 22.17 -15.17 -8.64
C GLY A 109 21.43 -14.18 -9.55
N GLU A 110 20.23 -14.51 -10.03
CA GLU A 110 19.46 -13.62 -10.90
C GLU A 110 18.65 -12.65 -10.05
N LEU A 111 19.15 -11.42 -9.94
CA LEU A 111 18.38 -10.31 -9.36
C LEU A 111 16.98 -10.30 -9.96
N THR A 112 15.98 -10.25 -9.08
CA THR A 112 14.58 -10.11 -9.48
C THR A 112 14.43 -8.86 -10.35
N LEU A 113 13.44 -8.84 -11.24
CA LEU A 113 13.19 -7.66 -12.09
C LEU A 113 13.02 -6.38 -11.25
N ALA A 114 12.46 -6.50 -10.04
CA ALA A 114 12.35 -5.42 -9.08
C ALA A 114 13.73 -4.92 -8.59
N GLU A 115 14.66 -5.82 -8.28
CA GLU A 115 16.02 -5.45 -7.88
C GLU A 115 16.82 -4.85 -9.04
N LYS A 116 16.64 -5.35 -10.27
CA LYS A 116 17.26 -4.76 -11.47
C LYS A 116 16.79 -3.32 -11.69
N LEU A 117 15.49 -3.05 -11.54
CA LEU A 117 14.95 -1.68 -11.58
C LEU A 117 15.42 -0.83 -10.38
N ALA A 118 15.67 -1.44 -9.23
CA ALA A 118 16.21 -0.75 -8.06
C ALA A 118 17.70 -0.37 -8.20
N LEU A 119 18.40 -0.88 -9.21
CA LEU A 119 19.79 -0.51 -9.53
C LEU A 119 19.89 0.46 -10.72
N GLN A 120 18.78 0.72 -11.41
CA GLN A 120 18.79 1.64 -12.53
C GLN A 120 19.11 3.05 -12.03
N PRO A 121 19.97 3.81 -12.75
CA PRO A 121 20.20 5.20 -12.42
C PRO A 121 18.90 5.99 -12.54
N LEU A 122 18.70 6.90 -11.60
CA LEU A 122 17.53 7.78 -11.55
C LEU A 122 17.90 9.12 -12.20
N GLY A 123 17.03 9.67 -13.04
CA GLY A 123 17.19 11.03 -13.58
C GLY A 123 16.90 12.10 -12.52
N SER A 124 16.11 11.78 -11.50
CA SER A 124 15.92 12.65 -10.32
C SER A 124 15.59 11.84 -9.06
N VAL A 125 15.86 12.39 -7.88
CA VAL A 125 15.55 11.74 -6.59
C VAL A 125 14.05 11.49 -6.41
N ALA A 126 13.21 12.31 -7.04
CA ALA A 126 11.75 12.19 -7.02
C ALA A 126 11.20 11.14 -8.00
N GLU A 127 12.02 10.64 -8.92
CA GLU A 127 11.59 9.69 -9.94
C GLU A 127 11.20 8.35 -9.32
N GLY A 128 9.99 7.87 -9.64
CA GLY A 128 9.46 6.62 -9.08
C GLY A 128 9.20 6.67 -7.58
N MET A 129 9.16 7.84 -6.96
CA MET A 129 8.77 7.99 -5.55
C MET A 129 7.26 7.83 -5.40
N SER A 130 6.84 6.87 -4.56
CA SER A 130 5.42 6.67 -4.29
C SER A 130 4.84 7.85 -3.50
N ILE A 131 3.53 8.08 -3.60
CA ILE A 131 2.85 9.11 -2.80
C ILE A 131 3.03 8.83 -1.29
N LEU A 132 3.05 7.54 -0.92
CA LEU A 132 3.29 7.10 0.46
C LEU A 132 4.71 7.44 0.91
N ASP A 133 5.71 7.13 0.08
CA ASP A 133 7.12 7.45 0.35
C ASP A 133 7.30 8.95 0.55
N ARG A 134 6.68 9.75 -0.32
CA ARG A 134 6.72 11.22 -0.23
C ARG A 134 6.14 11.71 1.10
N ALA A 135 4.98 11.18 1.50
CA ALA A 135 4.36 11.53 2.76
C ALA A 135 5.21 11.11 3.96
N GLN A 136 5.81 9.91 3.92
CA GLN A 136 6.69 9.40 4.96
C GLN A 136 7.97 10.23 5.11
N TYR A 137 8.67 10.50 4.01
CA TYR A 137 9.87 11.35 4.05
C TYR A 137 9.53 12.75 4.57
N THR A 138 8.48 13.38 4.05
CA THR A 138 8.09 14.73 4.49
C THR A 138 7.73 14.75 5.97
N SER A 139 6.92 13.80 6.43
CA SER A 139 6.48 13.72 7.83
C SER A 139 7.62 13.41 8.81
N VAL A 140 8.46 12.42 8.48
CA VAL A 140 9.46 11.88 9.42
C VAL A 140 10.82 12.56 9.30
N LEU A 141 11.27 12.89 8.08
CA LEU A 141 12.59 13.51 7.86
C LEU A 141 12.56 15.04 7.84
N PHE A 142 11.40 15.63 7.52
CA PHE A 142 11.24 17.08 7.37
C PHE A 142 10.12 17.65 8.26
N SER A 143 9.73 16.94 9.32
CA SER A 143 8.73 17.38 10.30
C SER A 143 7.35 17.77 9.74
N GLY A 144 7.02 17.34 8.51
CA GLY A 144 5.78 17.69 7.80
C GLY A 144 5.89 18.95 6.93
N GLU A 145 7.06 19.56 6.80
CA GLU A 145 7.28 20.78 6.02
C GLU A 145 7.49 20.44 4.53
N GLU A 146 6.40 20.42 3.76
CA GLU A 146 6.41 20.10 2.32
C GLU A 146 7.24 21.11 1.50
N GLU A 147 7.26 22.39 1.90
CA GLU A 147 8.06 23.42 1.23
C GLU A 147 9.56 23.14 1.33
N VAL A 148 10.04 22.69 2.49
CA VAL A 148 11.44 22.31 2.72
C VAL A 148 11.80 21.09 1.89
N PHE A 149 10.92 20.08 1.90
CA PHE A 149 11.10 18.87 1.10
C PHE A 149 11.16 19.17 -0.40
N SER A 150 10.23 19.98 -0.92
CA SER A 150 10.18 20.36 -2.33
C SER A 150 11.40 21.19 -2.74
N THR A 151 11.79 22.15 -1.91
CA THR A 151 13.00 22.96 -2.11
C THR A 151 14.26 22.09 -2.13
N LEU A 152 14.34 21.08 -1.27
CA LEU A 152 15.44 20.13 -1.27
C LEU A 152 15.47 19.33 -2.58
N LEU A 153 14.35 18.79 -3.05
CA LEU A 153 14.29 18.05 -4.31
C LEU A 153 14.74 18.91 -5.51
N GLU A 154 14.34 20.18 -5.55
CA GLU A 154 14.82 21.12 -6.56
C GLU A 154 16.33 21.35 -6.47
N LYS A 155 16.88 21.53 -5.26
CA LYS A 155 18.32 21.67 -5.05
C LYS A 155 19.08 20.41 -5.47
N LEU A 156 18.58 19.23 -5.11
CA LEU A 156 19.16 17.94 -5.47
C LEU A 156 19.19 17.72 -6.98
N SER A 157 18.17 18.19 -7.72
CA SER A 157 18.15 18.13 -9.19
C SER A 157 19.24 18.98 -9.87
N ARG A 158 19.78 19.98 -9.15
CA ARG A 158 20.83 20.89 -9.63
C ARG A 158 22.21 20.56 -9.06
N ALA A 159 22.28 19.62 -8.11
CA ALA A 159 23.54 19.24 -7.48
C ALA A 159 24.47 18.58 -8.50
N SER A 160 25.75 18.94 -8.43
CA SER A 160 26.74 18.51 -9.42
C SER A 160 27.49 17.25 -8.99
N THR A 161 27.55 16.99 -7.68
CA THR A 161 28.24 15.83 -7.11
C THR A 161 27.38 15.12 -6.07
N GLN A 162 27.69 13.84 -5.83
CA GLN A 162 27.05 13.03 -4.81
C GLN A 162 27.28 13.61 -3.40
N GLU A 163 28.49 14.06 -3.11
CA GLU A 163 28.84 14.61 -1.79
C GLU A 163 28.08 15.91 -1.50
N GLU A 164 27.93 16.77 -2.51
CA GLU A 164 27.15 18.01 -2.42
C GLU A 164 25.68 17.69 -2.14
N ALA A 165 25.10 16.75 -2.89
CA ALA A 165 23.72 16.33 -2.71
C ALA A 165 23.46 15.73 -1.31
N LEU A 166 24.37 14.89 -0.80
CA LEU A 166 24.28 14.33 0.53
C LEU A 166 24.45 15.39 1.63
N ALA A 167 25.32 16.38 1.42
CA ALA A 167 25.47 17.50 2.36
C ALA A 167 24.20 18.34 2.46
N MET A 168 23.58 18.69 1.31
CA MET A 168 22.31 19.41 1.28
C MET A 168 21.18 18.61 1.95
N PHE A 169 21.16 17.30 1.77
CA PHE A 169 20.22 16.42 2.46
C PHE A 169 20.43 16.48 3.98
N GLN A 170 21.66 16.33 4.47
CA GLN A 170 21.96 16.38 5.91
C GLN A 170 21.64 17.74 6.54
N GLU A 171 21.84 18.84 5.80
CA GLU A 171 21.51 20.19 6.27
C GLU A 171 19.99 20.41 6.41
N ALA A 172 19.20 19.83 5.51
CA ALA A 172 17.75 20.02 5.49
C ALA A 172 16.99 19.06 6.44
N LEU A 173 17.68 18.11 7.09
CA LEU A 173 17.05 17.13 7.97
C LEU A 173 16.49 17.79 9.24
N ALA A 174 15.19 17.62 9.44
CA ALA A 174 14.48 17.96 10.68
C ALA A 174 13.72 16.71 11.16
N PRO A 175 14.43 15.66 11.62
CA PRO A 175 13.84 14.36 11.88
C PRO A 175 12.89 14.41 13.07
N ARG A 176 11.75 13.72 12.95
CA ARG A 176 10.69 13.66 13.96
C ARG A 176 10.15 12.23 14.02
N GLY A 177 10.36 11.53 15.13
CA GLY A 177 9.90 10.14 15.29
C GLY A 177 10.87 9.28 16.08
N GLU A 178 10.74 7.96 15.93
CA GLU A 178 11.63 6.96 16.54
C GLU A 178 12.93 6.85 15.74
N ASP A 179 14.08 6.78 16.44
CA ASP A 179 15.42 6.76 15.81
C ASP A 179 15.58 5.64 14.77
N LYS A 180 14.97 4.47 14.97
CA LYS A 180 15.04 3.35 14.02
C LYS A 180 14.35 3.65 12.70
N GLU A 181 13.18 4.28 12.75
CA GLU A 181 12.41 4.66 11.57
C GLU A 181 13.12 5.78 10.81
N VAL A 182 13.62 6.77 11.56
CA VAL A 182 14.39 7.90 11.03
C VAL A 182 15.63 7.42 10.29
N GLU A 183 16.44 6.54 10.89
CA GLU A 183 17.65 6.02 10.24
C GLU A 183 17.33 5.17 9.00
N GLY A 184 16.30 4.32 9.05
CA GLY A 184 15.86 3.55 7.88
C GLY A 184 15.41 4.42 6.70
N LEU A 185 14.66 5.49 6.99
CA LEU A 185 14.22 6.45 5.97
C LEU A 185 15.38 7.30 5.44
N LYS A 186 16.31 7.72 6.29
CA LYS A 186 17.53 8.42 5.88
C LYS A 186 18.36 7.58 4.92
N GLU A 187 18.58 6.31 5.25
CA GLU A 187 19.36 5.41 4.40
C GLU A 187 18.67 5.17 3.06
N SER A 188 17.34 4.96 3.08
CA SER A 188 16.52 4.80 1.87
C SER A 188 16.59 6.04 0.96
N PHE A 189 16.47 7.23 1.54
CA PHE A 189 16.56 8.49 0.78
C PHE A 189 17.98 8.73 0.26
N ALA A 190 19.00 8.48 1.07
CA ALA A 190 20.40 8.57 0.65
C ALA A 190 20.72 7.60 -0.49
N ARG A 191 20.20 6.37 -0.46
CA ARG A 191 20.32 5.41 -1.58
C ARG A 191 19.70 5.96 -2.86
N ARG A 192 18.54 6.63 -2.79
CA ARG A 192 17.95 7.31 -3.95
C ARG A 192 18.83 8.45 -4.47
N ILE A 193 19.43 9.26 -3.60
CA ILE A 193 20.39 10.30 -4.00
C ILE A 193 21.59 9.68 -4.72
N MET A 194 22.20 8.63 -4.15
CA MET A 194 23.37 8.00 -4.80
C MET A 194 23.03 7.49 -6.20
N ARG A 195 21.83 6.91 -6.40
CA ARG A 195 21.36 6.42 -7.69
C ARG A 195 21.19 7.52 -8.75
N THR A 196 21.12 8.80 -8.41
CA THR A 196 21.09 9.87 -9.43
C THR A 196 22.46 10.20 -10.00
N PHE A 197 23.53 9.72 -9.37
CA PHE A 197 24.92 9.98 -9.80
C PHE A 197 25.63 8.74 -10.32
N VAL A 198 24.99 7.56 -10.25
CA VAL A 198 25.49 6.36 -10.92
C VAL A 198 25.25 6.54 -12.42
N SER A 199 26.29 6.46 -13.25
CA SER A 199 26.23 6.49 -14.71
C SER A 199 26.66 5.15 -15.30
#